data_AF-T0RUY3-F1
#
_entry.id   AF-T0RUY3-F1
#
_cell.length_a   1.000
_cell.length_b   1.000
_cell.length_c   1.000
_cell.angle_alpha   90.00
_cell.angle_beta   90.00
_cell.angle_gamma   90.00
#
_symmetry.space_group_name_H-M   'P 1'
#
loop_
_entity.id
_entity.type
_entity.pdbx_description
1 polymer ?
#
loop_
_entity_poly.entity_id
_entity_poly.type
_entity_poly.pdbx_seq_one_letter_code
_entity_poly.pdbx_strand_id
1 'polypeptide(L)'
;MSVPLPTSPHDDCPTLTASRVALAKLHRSRLGSTTDRSSTIRWPTDLHSGVSPSFDRRRPSDAIVSPFLSAARCGSASDVAKYLEIQNADEWSAVDPTTQQNALHVAVAHGHLHIAKRLCSHPYGARWLAATDVQLNTPLHVAASTSRRLTQLLLDAGAGVNALNQACETPLSMHIASTSKDDPGLAERLLQHGADANAVIRGESLLHVAVDRGLLNIACRLVRFGGRLDTKDGHGRMVFDKVNAKGSRKLFAYIPSPLPWVPDDARDHCMECIRRFSKLLVRRHHCRHCGRLCCASCASAFVLIEGSPLQHKPQRVCDPCFGVLKGYYEADEEANVVRSSRASLVYNQLVDRSSSLAAAR
;
A
#
# COMPACT_ATOMS: atom_id res chain seq x y z
N MET A 1 -14.76 35.88 -2.17
CA MET A 1 -15.08 35.44 -0.81
C MET A 1 -14.39 34.11 -0.60
N SER A 2 -13.31 34.11 0.18
CA SER A 2 -12.42 32.97 0.34
C SER A 2 -12.94 32.08 1.46
N VAL A 3 -13.31 30.84 1.13
CA VAL A 3 -13.63 29.80 2.11
C VAL A 3 -12.30 29.17 2.55
N PRO A 4 -12.00 29.07 3.86
CA PRO A 4 -10.79 28.40 4.33
C PRO A 4 -10.89 26.88 4.11
N LEU A 5 -9.75 26.27 3.75
CA LEU A 5 -9.58 24.82 3.62
C LEU A 5 -9.73 24.14 5.00
N PRO A 6 -10.35 22.96 5.08
CA PRO A 6 -10.41 22.20 6.33
C PRO A 6 -9.01 21.69 6.71
N THR A 7 -8.63 21.93 7.97
CA THR A 7 -7.45 21.36 8.62
C THR A 7 -7.56 19.84 8.68
N SER A 8 -6.49 19.13 8.34
CA SER A 8 -6.43 17.66 8.36
C SER A 8 -6.60 17.10 9.77
N PRO A 9 -7.27 15.95 9.96
CA PRO A 9 -7.46 15.32 11.27
C PRO A 9 -6.23 14.51 11.75
N HIS A 10 -5.00 14.94 11.41
CA HIS A 10 -3.78 14.13 11.60
C HIS A 10 -2.88 14.55 12.77
N ASP A 11 -3.34 15.43 13.67
CA ASP A 11 -2.54 15.87 14.82
C ASP A 11 -2.64 14.93 16.04
N ASP A 12 -3.45 13.87 16.00
CA ASP A 12 -3.60 12.91 17.12
C ASP A 12 -2.84 11.59 16.89
N CYS A 13 -1.61 11.66 16.38
CA CYS A 13 -0.67 10.54 16.44
C CYS A 13 0.33 10.80 17.56
N PRO A 14 0.45 9.94 18.59
CA PRO A 14 1.38 10.17 19.69
C PRO A 14 2.79 10.25 19.14
N THR A 15 3.36 11.44 19.24
CA THR A 15 4.71 11.79 18.81
C THR A 15 5.73 10.86 19.46
N LEU A 16 6.32 9.94 18.70
CA LEU A 16 7.61 9.34 19.04
C LEU A 16 8.70 10.31 18.58
N THR A 17 8.99 11.28 19.45
CA THR A 17 10.15 12.15 19.34
C THR A 17 11.45 11.34 19.32
N ALA A 18 12.29 11.63 18.34
CA ALA A 18 13.75 11.62 18.39
C ALA A 18 14.45 10.39 18.99
N SER A 19 14.65 9.36 18.17
CA SER A 19 15.91 8.59 18.09
C SER A 19 15.76 7.45 17.10
N ARG A 20 16.55 7.44 16.01
CA ARG A 20 17.19 6.25 15.41
C ARG A 20 17.85 6.53 14.05
N VAL A 21 18.77 7.50 14.04
CA VAL A 21 19.78 7.64 12.95
C VAL A 21 21.02 6.74 13.20
N ALA A 22 21.08 5.95 14.27
CA ALA A 22 22.32 5.30 14.70
C ALA A 22 22.44 3.76 14.52
N LEU A 23 21.53 3.07 13.82
CA LEU A 23 21.58 1.60 13.68
C LEU A 23 21.64 1.10 12.24
N ALA A 24 22.47 1.75 11.42
CA ALA A 24 22.84 1.27 10.08
C ALA A 24 24.34 1.35 9.88
N LYS A 25 25.11 0.62 10.69
CA LYS A 25 26.53 0.30 10.49
C LYS A 25 26.95 -0.71 11.56
N LEU A 26 26.84 -2.00 11.24
CA LEU A 26 27.63 -3.12 11.77
C LEU A 26 26.90 -4.42 11.41
N HIS A 27 27.18 -4.96 10.23
CA HIS A 27 27.22 -6.40 9.99
C HIS A 27 27.78 -6.65 8.59
N ARG A 28 29.11 -6.65 8.49
CA ARG A 28 29.87 -7.38 7.47
C ARG A 28 31.20 -7.82 8.05
N SER A 29 31.59 -9.05 7.72
CA SER A 29 32.81 -9.79 8.10
C SER A 29 32.71 -10.46 9.50
N ARG A 30 33.10 -11.72 9.73
CA ARG A 30 34.03 -12.62 9.03
C ARG A 30 33.61 -14.10 9.15
N LEU A 31 33.92 -14.88 8.11
CA LEU A 31 34.17 -16.32 8.17
C LEU A 31 35.52 -16.57 8.84
N GLY A 32 35.63 -17.65 9.61
CA GLY A 32 36.89 -18.13 10.17
C GLY A 32 36.68 -19.34 11.08
N SER A 33 36.96 -20.53 10.55
CA SER A 33 37.03 -21.81 11.23
C SER A 33 38.29 -21.92 12.09
N THR A 34 38.21 -22.54 13.27
CA THR A 34 39.20 -23.52 13.75
C THR A 34 38.63 -24.41 14.86
N THR A 35 39.06 -25.66 14.79
CA THR A 35 38.91 -26.79 15.71
C THR A 35 39.48 -26.53 17.12
N ASP A 36 38.90 -27.08 18.19
CA ASP A 36 39.36 -28.34 18.84
C ASP A 36 38.84 -28.49 20.29
N ARG A 37 38.66 -29.77 20.67
CA ARG A 37 38.77 -30.39 22.00
C ARG A 37 37.86 -30.04 23.20
N SER A 38 37.01 -31.03 23.47
CA SER A 38 36.91 -31.83 24.70
C SER A 38 36.88 -31.12 26.07
N SER A 39 35.73 -31.22 26.73
CA SER A 39 35.68 -31.58 28.15
C SER A 39 34.34 -32.23 28.50
N THR A 40 34.42 -33.54 28.69
CA THR A 40 33.39 -34.44 29.21
C THR A 40 33.26 -34.23 30.72
N ILE A 41 32.09 -33.80 31.17
CA ILE A 41 31.72 -33.82 32.60
C ILE A 41 30.82 -35.03 32.85
N ARG A 42 31.28 -35.88 33.77
CA ARG A 42 30.67 -37.15 34.18
C ARG A 42 29.40 -36.91 35.00
N TRP A 43 28.39 -37.73 34.76
CA TRP A 43 27.20 -37.87 35.60
C TRP A 43 27.45 -38.90 36.71
N PRO A 44 27.08 -38.64 37.96
CA PRO A 44 26.90 -39.69 38.95
C PRO A 44 25.54 -40.36 38.74
N THR A 45 25.57 -41.66 38.50
CA THR A 45 24.47 -42.59 38.77
C THR A 45 24.18 -42.58 40.26
N ASP A 46 22.91 -42.48 40.66
CA ASP A 46 22.31 -43.37 41.66
C ASP A 46 20.79 -43.17 41.70
N LEU A 47 20.07 -44.26 41.46
CA LEU A 47 18.66 -44.42 41.82
C LEU A 47 18.57 -44.32 43.34
N HIS A 48 17.57 -43.60 43.87
CA HIS A 48 16.67 -44.13 44.90
C HIS A 48 15.35 -43.34 44.91
N SER A 49 14.29 -44.12 45.07
CA SER A 49 12.87 -43.82 45.13
C SER A 49 12.48 -42.77 46.17
N GLY A 50 11.60 -41.84 45.79
CA GLY A 50 10.95 -40.91 46.71
C GLY A 50 9.83 -40.14 46.02
N VAL A 51 8.58 -40.56 46.27
CA VAL A 51 7.36 -39.92 45.77
C VAL A 51 7.22 -38.52 46.38
N SER A 52 7.09 -37.50 45.54
CA SER A 52 6.63 -36.15 45.90
C SER A 52 6.20 -35.37 44.66
N PRO A 53 5.23 -34.45 44.79
CA PRO A 53 4.25 -34.13 43.77
C PRO A 53 4.90 -33.43 42.59
N SER A 54 4.53 -33.86 41.38
CA SER A 54 4.88 -33.18 40.14
C SER A 54 4.26 -31.78 40.16
N PHE A 55 5.02 -30.80 40.66
CA PHE A 55 4.89 -29.42 40.26
C PHE A 55 5.23 -29.39 38.78
N ASP A 56 4.20 -29.55 37.98
CA ASP A 56 4.28 -29.50 36.54
C ASP A 56 4.78 -28.10 36.15
N ARG A 57 6.05 -28.04 35.76
CA ARG A 57 6.67 -26.86 35.17
C ARG A 57 6.04 -26.67 33.79
N ARG A 58 4.84 -26.10 33.77
CA ARG A 58 4.19 -25.69 32.52
C ARG A 58 5.17 -24.84 31.72
N ARG A 59 5.54 -25.34 30.54
CA ARG A 59 6.21 -24.52 29.54
C ARG A 59 5.24 -23.40 29.15
N PRO A 60 5.71 -22.20 28.78
CA PRO A 60 4.84 -21.09 28.37
C PRO A 60 3.99 -21.32 27.10
N SER A 61 3.84 -22.56 26.63
CA SER A 61 3.17 -22.93 25.37
C SER A 61 1.80 -23.60 25.54
N ASP A 62 1.37 -23.92 26.75
CA ASP A 62 0.10 -24.65 26.97
C ASP A 62 -1.09 -23.70 27.17
N ALA A 63 -1.10 -22.60 26.43
CA ALA A 63 -2.26 -21.73 26.40
C ALA A 63 -3.36 -22.46 25.61
N ILE A 64 -4.45 -22.82 26.29
CA ILE A 64 -5.56 -23.60 25.72
C ILE A 64 -6.20 -22.76 24.60
N VAL A 65 -5.80 -23.01 23.36
CA VAL A 65 -6.42 -22.39 22.17
C VAL A 65 -7.83 -22.97 22.04
N SER A 66 -8.84 -22.10 21.90
CA SER A 66 -10.23 -22.53 21.73
C SER A 66 -10.35 -23.57 20.60
N PRO A 67 -11.17 -24.63 20.76
CA PRO A 67 -11.42 -25.62 19.72
C PRO A 67 -11.90 -24.99 18.41
N PHE A 68 -12.68 -23.90 18.48
CA PHE A 68 -13.12 -23.13 17.32
C PHE A 68 -11.95 -22.50 16.56
N LEU A 69 -11.02 -21.86 17.27
CA LEU A 69 -9.79 -21.31 16.68
C LEU A 69 -8.89 -22.40 16.10
N SER A 70 -8.79 -23.56 16.77
CA SER A 70 -8.04 -24.71 16.27
C SER A 70 -8.64 -25.26 14.97
N ALA A 71 -9.97 -25.38 14.89
CA ALA A 71 -10.66 -25.79 13.67
C ALA A 71 -10.41 -24.80 12.51
N ALA A 72 -10.45 -23.50 12.79
CA ALA A 72 -10.12 -22.47 11.81
C ALA A 72 -8.65 -22.55 11.34
N ARG A 73 -7.70 -22.85 12.25
CA ARG A 73 -6.27 -23.04 11.95
C ARG A 73 -6.02 -24.24 11.05
N CYS A 74 -6.61 -25.38 11.42
CA CYS A 74 -6.44 -26.65 10.72
C CYS A 74 -7.20 -26.71 9.38
N GLY A 75 -8.03 -25.72 9.07
CA GLY A 75 -8.80 -25.70 7.82
C GLY A 75 -10.04 -26.61 7.85
N SER A 76 -10.50 -27.03 9.03
CA SER A 76 -11.69 -27.89 9.15
C SER A 76 -12.97 -27.10 8.96
N ALA A 77 -13.42 -26.97 7.71
CA ALA A 77 -14.61 -26.21 7.36
C ALA A 77 -15.90 -26.81 7.96
N SER A 78 -15.94 -28.12 8.16
CA SER A 78 -17.07 -28.83 8.81
C SER A 78 -17.15 -28.50 10.29
N ASP A 79 -16.01 -28.49 11.00
CA ASP A 79 -16.03 -28.22 12.44
C ASP A 79 -16.30 -26.75 12.72
N VAL A 80 -15.72 -25.85 11.92
CA VAL A 80 -16.09 -24.42 11.97
C VAL A 80 -17.61 -24.24 11.79
N ALA A 81 -18.24 -24.94 10.85
CA ALA A 81 -19.68 -24.84 10.65
C ALA A 81 -20.48 -25.29 11.89
N LYS A 82 -20.10 -26.42 12.50
CA LYS A 82 -20.73 -26.91 13.75
C LYS A 82 -20.61 -25.88 14.88
N TYR A 83 -19.43 -25.27 15.07
CA TYR A 83 -19.23 -24.27 16.13
C TYR A 83 -20.02 -22.97 15.88
N LEU A 84 -20.30 -22.62 14.62
CA LEU A 84 -21.15 -21.49 14.27
C LEU A 84 -22.65 -21.77 14.52
N GLU A 85 -23.08 -23.03 14.49
CA GLU A 85 -24.47 -23.42 14.78
C GLU A 85 -24.82 -23.35 16.27
N ILE A 86 -23.82 -23.50 17.15
CA ILE A 86 -24.01 -23.59 18.62
C ILE A 86 -24.48 -22.24 19.25
N GLN A 87 -24.60 -21.17 18.46
CA GLN A 87 -25.09 -19.83 18.89
C GLN A 87 -24.48 -19.32 20.22
N ASN A 88 -23.20 -19.63 20.44
CA ASN A 88 -22.49 -19.20 21.64
C ASN A 88 -21.54 -18.04 21.31
N ALA A 89 -21.94 -16.82 21.68
CA ALA A 89 -21.18 -15.60 21.40
C ALA A 89 -19.80 -15.58 22.08
N ASP A 90 -19.67 -16.21 23.25
CA ASP A 90 -18.40 -16.24 24.00
C ASP A 90 -17.34 -17.03 23.22
N GLU A 91 -17.72 -18.17 22.65
CA GLU A 91 -16.82 -19.01 21.83
C GLU A 91 -16.38 -18.28 20.54
N TRP A 92 -17.27 -17.52 19.91
CA TRP A 92 -16.95 -16.74 18.71
C TRP A 92 -16.04 -15.55 18.99
N SER A 93 -16.09 -15.02 20.21
CA SER A 93 -15.24 -13.92 20.66
C SER A 93 -13.83 -14.39 21.06
N ALA A 94 -13.59 -15.70 21.13
CA ALA A 94 -12.30 -16.25 21.49
C ALA A 94 -11.19 -15.79 20.53
N VAL A 95 -10.04 -15.48 21.11
CA VAL A 95 -8.81 -15.10 20.42
C VAL A 95 -7.66 -15.98 20.87
N ASP A 96 -6.65 -16.11 20.02
CA ASP A 96 -5.42 -16.78 20.39
C ASP A 96 -4.78 -16.04 21.57
N PRO A 97 -4.49 -16.71 22.70
CA PRO A 97 -4.00 -16.04 23.91
C PRO A 97 -2.62 -15.40 23.73
N THR A 98 -1.83 -15.87 22.76
CA THR A 98 -0.48 -15.36 22.51
C THR A 98 -0.48 -14.25 21.47
N THR A 99 -1.22 -14.41 20.36
CA THR A 99 -1.21 -13.47 19.24
C THR A 99 -2.41 -12.53 19.22
N GLN A 100 -3.41 -12.74 20.08
CA GLN A 100 -4.71 -12.05 20.05
C GLN A 100 -5.45 -12.21 18.70
N GLN A 101 -5.09 -13.23 17.91
CA GLN A 101 -5.73 -13.49 16.62
C GLN A 101 -7.07 -14.19 16.80
N ASN A 102 -8.13 -13.62 16.24
CA ASN A 102 -9.42 -14.29 16.14
C ASN A 102 -9.45 -15.35 15.02
N ALA A 103 -10.58 -16.06 14.89
CA ALA A 103 -10.76 -17.09 13.88
C ALA A 103 -10.51 -16.61 12.43
N LEU A 104 -10.88 -15.36 12.12
CA LEU A 104 -10.70 -14.79 10.79
C LEU A 104 -9.23 -14.48 10.49
N HIS A 105 -8.46 -13.93 11.44
CA HIS A 105 -7.02 -13.76 11.30
C HIS A 105 -6.34 -15.08 10.98
N VAL A 106 -6.65 -16.11 11.78
CA VAL A 106 -6.07 -17.44 11.64
C VAL A 106 -6.43 -18.06 10.28
N ALA A 107 -7.70 -18.00 9.88
CA ALA A 107 -8.15 -18.51 8.58
C ALA A 107 -7.46 -17.80 7.42
N VAL A 108 -7.28 -16.47 7.50
CA VAL A 108 -6.59 -15.67 6.49
C VAL A 108 -5.10 -16.01 6.43
N ALA A 109 -4.42 -16.06 7.57
CA ALA A 109 -2.99 -16.37 7.66
C ALA A 109 -2.64 -17.73 7.04
N HIS A 110 -3.55 -18.71 7.16
CA HIS A 110 -3.36 -20.07 6.62
C HIS A 110 -3.97 -20.28 5.22
N GLY A 111 -4.55 -19.23 4.61
CA GLY A 111 -5.07 -19.32 3.24
C GLY A 111 -6.45 -19.99 3.10
N HIS A 112 -7.18 -20.20 4.21
CA HIS A 112 -8.44 -20.95 4.25
C HIS A 112 -9.63 -20.12 3.76
N LEU A 113 -9.72 -19.94 2.45
CA LEU A 113 -10.74 -19.10 1.82
C LEU A 113 -12.18 -19.49 2.15
N HIS A 114 -12.51 -20.78 2.13
CA HIS A 114 -13.88 -21.23 2.39
C HIS A 114 -14.31 -20.94 3.83
N ILE A 115 -13.38 -21.04 4.78
CA ILE A 115 -13.63 -20.68 6.18
C ILE A 115 -13.78 -19.16 6.30
N ALA A 116 -12.86 -18.39 5.74
CA ALA A 116 -12.93 -16.92 5.75
C ALA A 116 -14.26 -16.42 5.16
N LYS A 117 -14.71 -16.99 4.02
CA LYS A 117 -16.01 -16.64 3.42
C LYS A 117 -17.16 -16.91 4.36
N ARG A 118 -17.17 -18.07 5.03
CA ARG A 118 -18.22 -18.45 5.98
C ARG A 118 -18.25 -17.52 7.20
N LEU A 119 -17.08 -17.18 7.74
CA LEU A 119 -16.94 -16.25 8.86
C LEU A 119 -17.41 -14.83 8.48
N CYS A 120 -17.06 -14.34 7.29
CA CYS A 120 -17.51 -13.02 6.81
C CYS A 120 -19.02 -12.93 6.58
N SER A 121 -19.67 -14.02 6.14
CA SER A 121 -21.13 -14.06 5.94
C SER A 121 -21.94 -14.27 7.22
N HIS A 122 -21.27 -14.54 8.34
CA HIS A 122 -21.93 -14.75 9.63
C HIS A 122 -22.36 -13.40 10.26
N PRO A 123 -23.44 -13.33 11.06
CA PRO A 123 -23.84 -12.10 11.74
C PRO A 123 -22.75 -11.47 12.63
N TYR A 124 -21.83 -12.29 13.15
CA TYR A 124 -20.67 -11.83 13.93
C TYR A 124 -19.48 -11.34 13.07
N GLY A 125 -19.58 -11.45 11.73
CA GLY A 125 -18.51 -11.19 10.76
C GLY A 125 -17.89 -9.79 10.90
N ALA A 126 -18.71 -8.77 11.09
CA ALA A 126 -18.24 -7.39 11.27
C ALA A 126 -17.28 -7.24 12.47
N ARG A 127 -17.53 -7.97 13.57
CA ARG A 127 -16.67 -7.93 14.76
C ARG A 127 -15.33 -8.62 14.50
N TRP A 128 -15.32 -9.71 13.75
CA TRP A 128 -14.05 -10.34 13.36
C TRP A 128 -13.23 -9.50 12.40
N LEU A 129 -13.89 -8.79 11.46
CA LEU A 129 -13.24 -7.90 10.49
C LEU A 129 -12.58 -6.68 11.16
N ALA A 130 -13.21 -6.14 12.20
CA ALA A 130 -12.74 -4.95 12.90
C ALA A 130 -11.72 -5.23 14.01
N ALA A 131 -11.69 -6.46 14.54
CA ALA A 131 -10.75 -6.84 15.60
C ALA A 131 -9.31 -6.82 15.11
N THR A 132 -8.38 -6.69 16.06
CA THR A 132 -6.95 -6.61 15.79
C THR A 132 -6.15 -7.63 16.60
N ASP A 133 -5.02 -8.05 16.06
CA ASP A 133 -4.02 -8.86 16.78
C ASP A 133 -3.13 -8.00 17.71
N VAL A 134 -2.12 -8.62 18.34
CA VAL A 134 -1.17 -7.93 19.23
C VAL A 134 -0.38 -6.78 18.58
N GLN A 135 -0.23 -6.79 17.25
CA GLN A 135 0.43 -5.73 16.49
C GLN A 135 -0.58 -4.72 15.92
N LEU A 136 -1.82 -4.77 16.39
CA LEU A 136 -2.94 -4.00 15.87
C LEU A 136 -3.25 -4.29 14.39
N ASN A 137 -2.83 -5.44 13.85
CA ASN A 137 -3.19 -5.82 12.49
C ASN A 137 -4.63 -6.30 12.48
N THR A 138 -5.43 -5.77 11.56
CA THR A 138 -6.73 -6.35 11.19
C THR A 138 -6.54 -7.57 10.27
N PRO A 139 -7.57 -8.42 10.05
CA PRO A 139 -7.46 -9.52 9.08
C PRO A 139 -7.08 -9.05 7.67
N LEU A 140 -7.45 -7.81 7.30
CA LEU A 140 -7.09 -7.23 6.00
C LEU A 140 -5.59 -6.93 5.87
N HIS A 141 -4.92 -6.51 6.95
CA HIS A 141 -3.45 -6.36 6.96
C HIS A 141 -2.76 -7.70 6.66
N VAL A 142 -3.19 -8.76 7.37
CA VAL A 142 -2.67 -10.12 7.15
C VAL A 142 -2.95 -10.59 5.73
N ALA A 143 -4.13 -10.33 5.18
CA ALA A 143 -4.47 -10.71 3.81
C ALA A 143 -3.64 -9.97 2.76
N ALA A 144 -3.36 -8.68 2.97
CA ALA A 144 -2.64 -7.83 2.03
C ALA A 144 -1.16 -8.24 1.82
N SER A 145 -0.57 -8.93 2.81
CA SER A 145 0.79 -9.50 2.70
C SER A 145 0.81 -10.95 2.18
N THR A 146 -0.33 -11.65 2.19
CA THR A 146 -0.39 -13.11 1.95
C THR A 146 -1.14 -13.50 0.68
N SER A 147 -2.37 -13.01 0.47
CA SER A 147 -3.28 -13.54 -0.54
C SER A 147 -4.21 -12.50 -1.16
N ARG A 148 -4.14 -12.42 -2.50
CA ARG A 148 -5.01 -11.57 -3.32
C ARG A 148 -6.48 -11.94 -3.20
N ARG A 149 -6.79 -13.24 -3.18
CA ARG A 149 -8.17 -13.75 -3.16
C ARG A 149 -8.83 -13.51 -1.81
N LEU A 150 -8.08 -13.70 -0.72
CA LEU A 150 -8.56 -13.35 0.63
C LEU A 150 -8.71 -11.85 0.79
N THR A 151 -7.78 -11.05 0.26
CA THR A 151 -7.91 -9.58 0.31
C THR A 151 -9.21 -9.12 -0.36
N GLN A 152 -9.52 -9.61 -1.57
CA GLN A 152 -10.78 -9.27 -2.24
C GLN A 152 -12.00 -9.67 -1.39
N LEU A 153 -12.02 -10.90 -0.86
CA LEU A 153 -13.11 -11.37 -0.01
C LEU A 153 -13.34 -10.45 1.20
N LEU A 154 -12.28 -10.02 1.89
CA LEU A 154 -12.39 -9.15 3.06
C LEU A 154 -12.85 -7.74 2.67
N LEU A 155 -12.39 -7.21 1.54
CA LEU A 155 -12.83 -5.92 1.01
C LEU A 155 -14.32 -5.95 0.64
N ASP A 156 -14.78 -7.02 -0.02
CA ASP A 156 -16.20 -7.22 -0.34
C ASP A 156 -17.07 -7.36 0.91
N ALA A 157 -16.50 -7.89 2.00
CA ALA A 157 -17.16 -8.00 3.30
C ALA A 157 -17.13 -6.70 4.13
N GLY A 158 -16.58 -5.61 3.60
CA GLY A 158 -16.56 -4.30 4.28
C GLY A 158 -15.43 -4.12 5.29
N ALA A 159 -14.31 -4.83 5.14
CA ALA A 159 -13.12 -4.60 5.97
C ALA A 159 -12.63 -3.15 5.87
N GLY A 160 -12.22 -2.57 7.01
CA GLY A 160 -11.67 -1.22 7.08
C GLY A 160 -10.35 -1.10 6.31
N VAL A 161 -10.39 -0.49 5.12
CA VAL A 161 -9.27 -0.42 4.17
C VAL A 161 -8.11 0.50 4.62
N ASN A 162 -8.40 1.46 5.49
CA ASN A 162 -7.44 2.45 6.00
C ASN A 162 -7.15 2.28 7.50
N ALA A 163 -7.45 1.12 8.08
CA ALA A 163 -7.07 0.82 9.46
C ALA A 163 -5.54 0.89 9.60
N LEU A 164 -5.05 1.37 10.74
CA LEU A 164 -3.63 1.48 11.04
C LEU A 164 -3.22 0.40 12.04
N ASN A 165 -2.10 -0.26 11.76
CA ASN A 165 -1.48 -1.17 12.73
C ASN A 165 -0.52 -0.41 13.68
N GLN A 166 0.19 -1.15 14.54
CA GLN A 166 1.14 -0.59 15.50
C GLN A 166 2.31 0.16 14.84
N ALA A 167 2.65 -0.18 13.60
CA ALA A 167 3.67 0.52 12.81
C ALA A 167 3.14 1.75 12.05
N CYS A 168 1.88 2.14 12.30
CA CYS A 168 1.15 3.17 11.52
C CYS A 168 1.06 2.83 10.03
N GLU A 169 0.99 1.54 9.70
CA GLU A 169 0.87 1.04 8.34
C GLU A 169 -0.60 0.72 8.05
N THR A 170 -1.09 1.10 6.86
CA THR A 170 -2.36 0.62 6.31
C THR A 170 -2.16 -0.73 5.62
N PRO A 171 -3.22 -1.50 5.30
CA PRO A 171 -3.09 -2.72 4.49
C PRO A 171 -2.40 -2.47 3.14
N LEU A 172 -2.67 -1.34 2.48
CA LEU A 172 -1.99 -0.94 1.24
C LEU A 172 -0.51 -0.68 1.49
N SER A 173 -0.18 0.00 2.58
CA SER A 173 1.19 0.36 2.91
C SER A 173 2.02 -0.87 3.28
N MET A 174 1.45 -1.80 4.05
CA MET A 174 2.04 -3.10 4.34
C MET A 174 2.26 -3.92 3.07
N HIS A 175 1.32 -3.93 2.13
CA HIS A 175 1.49 -4.58 0.82
C HIS A 175 2.70 -4.03 0.04
N ILE A 176 2.82 -2.71 -0.06
CA ILE A 176 3.92 -2.05 -0.78
C ILE A 176 5.27 -2.29 -0.06
N ALA A 177 5.29 -2.29 1.27
CA ALA A 177 6.49 -2.54 2.06
C ALA A 177 6.99 -4.00 1.97
N SER A 178 6.07 -4.96 1.86
CA SER A 178 6.37 -6.40 1.86
C SER A 178 6.54 -7.02 0.47
N THR A 179 5.90 -6.46 -0.56
CA THR A 179 5.95 -7.06 -1.92
C THR A 179 7.34 -6.97 -2.54
N SER A 180 7.82 -8.09 -3.08
CA SER A 180 9.06 -8.14 -3.87
C SER A 180 8.81 -7.96 -5.37
N LYS A 181 7.56 -8.02 -5.82
CA LYS A 181 7.18 -7.95 -7.23
C LYS A 181 6.36 -6.70 -7.51
N ASP A 182 6.62 -6.07 -8.66
CA ASP A 182 5.84 -4.95 -9.19
C ASP A 182 4.52 -5.43 -9.81
N ASP A 183 3.66 -6.02 -8.98
CA ASP A 183 2.33 -6.49 -9.36
C ASP A 183 1.25 -5.52 -8.84
N PRO A 184 0.67 -4.69 -9.72
CA PRO A 184 -0.28 -3.66 -9.33
C PRO A 184 -1.65 -4.23 -8.93
N GLY A 185 -1.97 -5.50 -9.21
CA GLY A 185 -3.34 -5.99 -9.12
C GLY A 185 -3.93 -5.93 -7.71
N LEU A 186 -3.11 -6.15 -6.67
CA LEU A 186 -3.57 -6.04 -5.28
C LEU A 186 -3.68 -4.59 -4.82
N ALA A 187 -2.67 -3.77 -5.13
CA ALA A 187 -2.70 -2.33 -4.86
C ALA A 187 -3.91 -1.65 -5.52
N GLU A 188 -4.20 -1.97 -6.79
CA GLU A 188 -5.35 -1.43 -7.52
C GLU A 188 -6.68 -1.78 -6.86
N ARG A 189 -6.85 -3.01 -6.36
CA ARG A 189 -8.07 -3.40 -5.62
C ARG A 189 -8.24 -2.62 -4.33
N LEU A 190 -7.19 -2.50 -3.53
CA LEU A 190 -7.23 -1.73 -2.29
C LEU A 190 -7.62 -0.27 -2.58
N LEU A 191 -7.02 0.34 -3.60
CA LEU A 191 -7.34 1.69 -4.04
C LEU A 191 -8.78 1.84 -4.54
N GLN A 192 -9.30 0.86 -5.29
CA GLN A 192 -10.71 0.84 -5.73
C GLN A 192 -11.70 0.81 -4.57
N HIS A 193 -11.33 0.17 -3.45
CA HIS A 193 -12.12 0.15 -2.21
C HIS A 193 -11.84 1.35 -1.29
N GLY A 194 -11.14 2.39 -1.76
CA GLY A 194 -10.93 3.64 -1.02
C GLY A 194 -9.69 3.67 -0.14
N ALA A 195 -8.70 2.81 -0.40
CA ALA A 195 -7.38 2.97 0.24
C ALA A 195 -6.79 4.33 -0.09
N ASP A 196 -6.20 5.00 0.90
CA ASP A 196 -5.55 6.29 0.69
C ASP A 196 -4.24 6.13 -0.10
N ALA A 197 -4.20 6.66 -1.32
CA ALA A 197 -3.00 6.68 -2.17
C ALA A 197 -1.88 7.60 -1.62
N ASN A 198 -2.21 8.49 -0.68
CA ASN A 198 -1.31 9.47 -0.08
C ASN A 198 -0.88 9.12 1.35
N ALA A 199 -1.21 7.91 1.82
CA ALA A 199 -0.73 7.41 3.10
C ALA A 199 0.81 7.44 3.18
N VAL A 200 1.31 7.45 4.42
CA VAL A 200 2.72 7.64 4.73
C VAL A 200 3.24 6.38 5.42
N ILE A 201 4.42 5.89 5.01
CA ILE A 201 5.16 4.83 5.69
C ILE A 201 6.45 5.43 6.22
N ARG A 202 6.66 5.38 7.54
CA ARG A 202 7.91 5.84 8.19
C ARG A 202 8.32 7.27 7.79
N GLY A 203 7.34 8.16 7.64
CA GLY A 203 7.57 9.55 7.25
C GLY A 203 7.70 9.82 5.75
N GLU A 204 7.63 8.80 4.90
CA GLU A 204 7.68 8.94 3.43
C GLU A 204 6.33 8.60 2.79
N SER A 205 5.96 9.32 1.71
CA SER A 205 4.72 8.99 0.98
C SER A 205 4.81 7.59 0.38
N LEU A 206 3.67 6.89 0.27
CA LEU A 206 3.58 5.61 -0.44
C LEU A 206 4.18 5.66 -1.84
N LEU A 207 4.00 6.79 -2.54
CA LEU A 207 4.48 6.96 -3.90
C LEU A 207 6.02 7.06 -3.95
N HIS A 208 6.66 7.72 -2.99
CA HIS A 208 8.13 7.71 -2.87
C HIS A 208 8.64 6.29 -2.64
N VAL A 209 8.07 5.57 -1.68
CA VAL A 209 8.48 4.19 -1.35
C VAL A 209 8.34 3.27 -2.56
N ALA A 210 7.23 3.38 -3.30
CA ALA A 210 7.02 2.59 -4.51
C ALA A 210 8.07 2.89 -5.60
N VAL A 211 8.40 4.17 -5.80
CA VAL A 211 9.41 4.60 -6.79
C VAL A 211 10.82 4.16 -6.40
N ASP A 212 11.21 4.34 -5.13
CA ASP A 212 12.55 3.97 -4.63
C ASP A 212 12.79 2.45 -4.69
N ARG A 213 11.72 1.65 -4.54
CA ARG A 213 11.76 0.20 -4.71
C ARG A 213 11.64 -0.27 -6.16
N GLY A 214 11.48 0.64 -7.13
CA GLY A 214 11.30 0.30 -8.54
C GLY A 214 9.94 -0.32 -8.87
N LEU A 215 8.95 -0.21 -7.99
CA LEU A 215 7.58 -0.73 -8.15
C LEU A 215 6.74 0.23 -9.01
N LEU A 216 7.18 0.45 -10.26
CA LEU A 216 6.67 1.52 -11.09
C LEU A 216 5.23 1.27 -11.57
N ASN A 217 4.78 0.03 -11.76
CA ASN A 217 3.37 -0.27 -12.06
C ASN A 217 2.46 0.02 -10.86
N ILE A 218 2.91 -0.32 -9.64
CA ILE A 218 2.20 0.04 -8.41
C ILE A 218 2.16 1.58 -8.25
N ALA A 219 3.28 2.26 -8.47
CA ALA A 219 3.35 3.72 -8.45
C ALA A 219 2.38 4.37 -9.46
N CYS A 220 2.23 3.80 -10.66
CA CYS A 220 1.23 4.25 -11.63
C CYS A 220 -0.20 4.10 -11.10
N ARG A 221 -0.50 3.04 -10.34
CA ARG A 221 -1.81 2.90 -9.69
C ARG A 221 -2.02 3.96 -8.62
N LEU A 222 -1.03 4.22 -7.79
CA LEU A 222 -1.12 5.30 -6.80
C LEU A 222 -1.44 6.64 -7.48
N VAL A 223 -0.73 7.00 -8.56
CA VAL A 223 -1.02 8.24 -9.33
C VAL A 223 -2.45 8.25 -9.88
N ARG A 224 -2.92 7.14 -10.44
CA ARG A 224 -4.31 7.01 -10.95
C ARG A 224 -5.36 7.30 -9.89
N PHE A 225 -5.09 6.96 -8.64
CA PHE A 225 -6.00 7.16 -7.52
C PHE A 225 -5.63 8.39 -6.67
N GLY A 226 -4.96 9.39 -7.27
CA GLY A 226 -4.72 10.69 -6.65
C GLY A 226 -3.44 10.80 -5.82
N GLY A 227 -2.47 9.89 -6.03
CA GLY A 227 -1.15 9.97 -5.41
C GLY A 227 -0.39 11.22 -5.84
N ARG A 228 0.05 12.03 -4.87
CA ARG A 228 0.73 13.31 -5.08
C ARG A 228 2.19 13.17 -5.49
N LEU A 229 2.53 13.70 -6.66
CA LEU A 229 3.89 13.68 -7.23
C LEU A 229 4.81 14.80 -6.71
N ASP A 230 4.22 15.85 -6.12
CA ASP A 230 4.86 17.07 -5.65
C ASP A 230 5.24 17.03 -4.16
N THR A 231 4.84 15.98 -3.44
CA THR A 231 5.25 15.79 -2.04
C THR A 231 6.77 15.61 -1.95
N LYS A 232 7.39 16.25 -0.96
CA LYS A 232 8.83 16.12 -0.71
C LYS A 232 9.09 14.98 0.27
N ASP A 233 10.10 14.17 -0.02
CA ASP A 233 10.64 13.18 0.92
C ASP A 233 11.53 13.85 1.99
N GLY A 234 12.11 13.06 2.89
CA GLY A 234 13.06 13.53 3.91
C GLY A 234 14.33 14.19 3.35
N HIS A 235 14.60 14.06 2.05
CA HIS A 235 15.71 14.72 1.35
C HIS A 235 15.27 15.98 0.58
N GLY A 236 14.01 16.41 0.73
CA GLY A 236 13.46 17.56 0.01
C GLY A 236 13.15 17.29 -1.47
N ARG A 237 13.18 16.02 -1.91
CA ARG A 237 12.97 15.60 -3.29
C ARG A 237 11.52 15.21 -3.54
N MET A 238 10.98 15.72 -4.63
CA MET A 238 9.69 15.31 -5.16
C MET A 238 9.83 14.00 -5.91
N VAL A 239 8.71 13.31 -6.17
CA VAL A 239 8.72 12.12 -7.03
C VAL A 239 9.25 12.47 -8.42
N PHE A 240 8.96 13.68 -8.90
CA PHE A 240 9.51 14.21 -10.15
C PHE A 240 11.04 14.13 -10.24
N ASP A 241 11.77 14.28 -9.13
CA ASP A 241 13.24 14.29 -9.09
C ASP A 241 13.83 12.88 -9.05
N LYS A 242 13.03 11.87 -8.71
CA LYS A 242 13.47 10.48 -8.54
C LYS A 242 13.29 9.64 -9.81
N VAL A 243 12.46 10.08 -10.74
CA VAL A 243 12.15 9.33 -11.96
C VAL A 243 12.89 9.87 -13.17
N ASN A 244 13.43 8.98 -14.00
CA ASN A 244 13.98 9.37 -15.30
C ASN A 244 12.85 9.71 -16.31
N ALA A 245 13.22 10.07 -17.54
CA ALA A 245 12.26 10.44 -18.58
C ALA A 245 11.24 9.32 -18.90
N LYS A 246 11.67 8.06 -18.90
CA LYS A 246 10.78 6.90 -19.14
C LYS A 246 9.79 6.72 -17.97
N GLY A 247 10.28 6.84 -16.73
CA GLY A 247 9.45 6.79 -15.52
C GLY A 247 8.44 7.92 -15.48
N SER A 248 8.86 9.15 -15.81
CA SER A 248 7.99 10.32 -15.92
C SER A 248 6.84 10.08 -16.89
N ARG A 249 7.13 9.68 -18.14
CA ARG A 249 6.10 9.37 -19.13
C ARG A 249 5.13 8.30 -18.64
N LYS A 250 5.65 7.25 -18.00
CA LYS A 250 4.81 6.17 -17.48
C LYS A 250 3.88 6.65 -16.37
N LEU A 251 4.37 7.39 -15.38
CA LEU A 251 3.52 7.94 -14.31
C LEU A 251 2.49 8.93 -14.86
N PHE A 252 2.88 9.78 -15.80
CA PHE A 252 2.00 10.84 -16.34
C PHE A 252 0.88 10.32 -17.22
N ALA A 253 1.06 9.14 -17.81
CA ALA A 253 -0.01 8.43 -18.50
C ALA A 253 -1.12 7.93 -17.55
N TYR A 254 -0.87 7.92 -16.24
CA TYR A 254 -1.86 7.52 -15.23
C TYR A 254 -2.42 8.69 -14.43
N ILE A 255 -2.09 9.94 -14.79
CA ILE A 255 -2.73 11.12 -14.18
C ILE A 255 -4.21 11.13 -14.64
N PRO A 256 -5.18 10.99 -13.72
CA PRO A 256 -6.59 10.85 -14.09
C PRO A 256 -7.22 12.19 -14.50
N SER A 257 -6.68 13.29 -13.99
CA SER A 257 -7.08 14.67 -14.30
C SER A 257 -5.91 15.61 -14.00
N PRO A 258 -5.86 16.80 -14.61
CA PRO A 258 -4.84 17.80 -14.35
C PRO A 258 -4.49 17.98 -12.86
N LEU A 259 -3.22 17.80 -12.53
CA LEU A 259 -2.75 17.94 -11.16
C LEU A 259 -2.64 19.43 -10.76
N PRO A 260 -2.75 19.73 -9.45
CA PRO A 260 -2.35 21.03 -8.92
C PRO A 260 -0.93 21.39 -9.35
N TRP A 261 -0.72 22.68 -9.61
CA TRP A 261 0.60 23.17 -10.00
C TRP A 261 1.54 23.18 -8.81
N VAL A 262 2.78 22.80 -9.07
CA VAL A 262 3.86 23.01 -8.12
C VAL A 262 4.03 24.53 -7.95
N PRO A 263 4.02 25.07 -6.72
CA PRO A 263 4.16 26.51 -6.48
C PRO A 263 5.47 27.10 -7.04
N ASP A 264 5.43 28.35 -7.51
CA ASP A 264 6.57 29.05 -8.13
C ASP A 264 7.82 29.16 -7.23
N ASP A 265 7.62 29.19 -5.92
CA ASP A 265 8.64 29.28 -4.87
C ASP A 265 9.16 27.91 -4.41
N ALA A 266 8.48 26.80 -4.78
CA ALA A 266 8.90 25.46 -4.41
C ALA A 266 10.17 25.00 -5.15
N ARG A 267 10.48 25.62 -6.31
CA ARG A 267 11.66 25.36 -7.15
C ARG A 267 12.12 26.62 -7.88
N ASP A 268 13.43 26.73 -8.08
CA ASP A 268 14.08 27.86 -8.77
C ASP A 268 14.65 27.50 -10.15
N HIS A 269 14.38 26.29 -10.64
CA HIS A 269 14.85 25.78 -11.91
C HIS A 269 13.79 24.92 -12.61
N CYS A 270 13.94 24.78 -13.93
CA CYS A 270 13.10 23.92 -14.76
C CYS A 270 13.15 22.47 -14.28
N MET A 271 11.99 21.87 -14.00
CA MET A 271 11.83 20.48 -13.54
C MET A 271 11.99 19.43 -14.67
N GLU A 272 12.54 19.84 -15.81
CA GLU A 272 12.88 18.95 -16.93
C GLU A 272 14.39 19.06 -17.26
N CYS A 273 14.86 20.26 -17.59
CA CYS A 273 16.24 20.49 -18.03
C CYS A 273 17.15 21.15 -16.99
N ILE A 274 16.69 21.28 -15.74
CA ILE A 274 17.43 21.86 -14.59
C ILE A 274 17.97 23.29 -14.76
N ARG A 275 17.64 23.98 -15.86
CA ARG A 275 18.03 25.38 -16.09
C ARG A 275 17.37 26.29 -15.06
N ARG A 276 18.17 27.11 -14.37
CA ARG A 276 17.67 28.08 -13.36
C ARG A 276 16.79 29.14 -14.01
N PHE A 277 15.69 29.46 -13.35
CA PHE A 277 14.79 30.53 -13.74
C PHE A 277 15.41 31.89 -13.42
N SER A 278 15.14 32.88 -14.28
CA SER A 278 15.55 34.27 -14.07
C SER A 278 14.45 35.20 -14.54
N LYS A 279 14.42 36.42 -14.00
CA LYS A 279 13.35 37.39 -14.32
C LYS A 279 13.31 37.78 -15.80
N LEU A 280 14.46 37.77 -16.48
CA LEU A 280 14.61 38.31 -17.83
C LEU A 280 14.79 37.23 -18.91
N LEU A 281 15.54 36.15 -18.63
CA LEU A 281 15.98 35.20 -19.67
C LEU A 281 15.21 33.88 -19.63
N VAL A 282 14.91 33.35 -18.44
CA VAL A 282 14.30 32.03 -18.28
C VAL A 282 13.07 32.14 -17.39
N ARG A 283 11.93 32.43 -17.99
CA ARG A 283 10.64 32.56 -17.29
C ARG A 283 10.08 31.19 -16.89
N ARG A 284 9.25 31.20 -15.84
CA ARG A 284 8.52 30.02 -15.34
C ARG A 284 7.26 29.78 -16.16
N HIS A 285 6.97 28.51 -16.43
CA HIS A 285 5.73 28.07 -17.04
C HIS A 285 5.27 26.76 -16.41
N HIS A 286 3.97 26.63 -16.12
CA HIS A 286 3.41 25.38 -15.60
C HIS A 286 2.94 24.45 -16.73
N CYS A 287 3.19 23.16 -16.59
CA CYS A 287 2.52 22.14 -17.36
C CYS A 287 1.07 22.00 -16.87
N ARG A 288 0.09 22.13 -17.77
CA ARG A 288 -1.33 22.02 -17.41
C ARG A 288 -1.79 20.59 -17.14
N HIS A 289 -0.98 19.58 -17.43
CA HIS A 289 -1.31 18.17 -17.16
C HIS A 289 -0.73 17.68 -15.82
N CYS A 290 0.61 17.73 -15.68
CA CYS A 290 1.30 17.19 -14.50
C CYS A 290 1.68 18.23 -13.44
N GLY A 291 1.41 19.52 -13.68
CA GLY A 291 1.68 20.60 -12.72
C GLY A 291 3.14 21.05 -12.57
N ARG A 292 4.10 20.43 -13.26
CA ARG A 292 5.53 20.81 -13.20
C ARG A 292 5.80 22.26 -13.62
N LEU A 293 6.82 22.87 -13.02
CA LEU A 293 7.47 24.11 -13.46
C LEU A 293 8.51 23.85 -14.55
N CYS A 294 8.35 24.47 -15.71
CA CYS A 294 9.18 24.27 -16.90
C CYS A 294 9.61 25.61 -17.50
N CYS A 295 10.72 25.60 -18.24
CA CYS A 295 11.09 26.72 -19.12
C CYS A 295 10.32 26.65 -20.45
N ALA A 296 10.38 27.72 -21.25
CA ALA A 296 9.64 27.81 -22.51
C ALA A 296 10.02 26.69 -23.50
N SER A 297 11.30 26.29 -23.55
CA SER A 297 11.78 25.22 -24.43
C SER A 297 11.22 23.86 -24.05
N CYS A 298 11.20 23.51 -22.76
CA CYS A 298 10.75 22.21 -22.25
C CYS A 298 9.22 22.09 -22.10
N ALA A 299 8.49 23.16 -22.41
CA ALA A 299 7.04 23.19 -22.40
C ALA A 299 6.54 24.04 -23.57
N SER A 300 7.09 23.77 -24.76
CA SER A 300 6.80 24.51 -25.99
C SER A 300 5.46 24.11 -26.62
N ALA A 301 5.00 22.88 -26.34
CA ALA A 301 3.82 22.30 -26.97
C ALA A 301 2.50 22.67 -26.27
N PHE A 302 1.42 22.66 -27.06
CA PHE A 302 0.05 22.90 -26.61
C PHE A 302 -0.88 21.80 -27.14
N VAL A 303 -1.72 21.24 -26.28
CA VAL A 303 -2.66 20.16 -26.61
C VAL A 303 -4.00 20.37 -25.91
N LEU A 304 -5.08 19.79 -26.45
CA LEU A 304 -6.34 19.69 -25.72
C LEU A 304 -6.15 18.67 -24.58
N ILE A 305 -6.61 19.02 -23.38
CA ILE A 305 -6.54 18.15 -22.20
C ILE A 305 -7.97 17.90 -21.75
N GLU A 306 -8.41 16.66 -21.91
CA GLU A 306 -9.72 16.23 -21.48
C GLU A 306 -9.81 16.29 -19.93
N GLY A 307 -10.93 16.80 -19.40
CA GLY A 307 -11.14 16.91 -17.96
C GLY A 307 -10.51 18.15 -17.33
N SER A 308 -9.80 18.96 -18.12
CA SER A 308 -9.42 20.32 -17.72
C SER A 308 -10.63 21.27 -17.84
N PRO A 309 -10.77 22.28 -16.96
CA PRO A 309 -11.75 23.36 -17.12
C PRO A 309 -11.63 24.10 -18.46
N LEU A 310 -10.46 24.03 -19.11
CA LEU A 310 -10.17 24.64 -20.41
C LEU A 310 -10.03 23.60 -21.53
N GLN A 311 -10.72 22.45 -21.43
CA GLN A 311 -10.61 21.34 -22.38
C GLN A 311 -10.85 21.72 -23.86
N HIS A 312 -11.58 22.81 -24.13
CA HIS A 312 -11.86 23.30 -25.48
C HIS A 312 -10.74 24.16 -26.08
N LYS A 313 -9.69 24.48 -25.31
CA LYS A 313 -8.57 25.31 -25.74
C LYS A 313 -7.25 24.57 -25.57
N PRO A 314 -6.32 24.64 -26.55
CA PRO A 314 -5.00 24.07 -26.40
C PRO A 314 -4.28 24.65 -25.18
N GLN A 315 -3.76 23.77 -24.34
CA GLN A 315 -3.10 24.08 -23.08
C GLN A 315 -1.64 23.66 -23.11
N ARG A 316 -0.77 24.50 -22.53
CA ARG A 316 0.67 24.24 -22.50
C ARG A 316 0.99 22.99 -21.69
N VAL A 317 1.83 22.12 -22.24
CA VAL A 317 2.30 20.91 -21.55
C VAL A 317 3.82 20.79 -21.68
N CYS A 318 4.45 20.13 -20.70
CA CYS A 318 5.87 19.79 -20.80
C CYS A 318 6.11 18.68 -21.83
N ASP A 319 7.32 18.54 -22.34
CA ASP A 319 7.66 17.56 -23.38
C ASP A 319 7.26 16.12 -23.01
N PRO A 320 7.47 15.62 -21.77
CA PRO A 320 6.96 14.30 -21.37
C PRO A 320 5.43 14.19 -21.47
N CYS A 321 4.69 15.21 -21.05
CA CYS A 321 3.23 15.21 -21.13
C CYS A 321 2.75 15.35 -22.57
N PHE A 322 3.45 16.12 -23.41
CA PHE A 322 3.18 16.18 -24.83
C PHE A 322 3.31 14.80 -25.47
N GLY A 323 4.40 14.07 -25.19
CA GLY A 323 4.56 12.70 -25.67
C GLY A 323 3.46 11.75 -25.16
N VAL A 324 3.02 11.89 -23.91
CA VAL A 324 1.92 11.08 -23.36
C VAL A 324 0.57 11.40 -24.02
N LEU A 325 0.30 12.69 -24.27
CA LEU A 325 -0.99 13.15 -24.80
C LEU A 325 -1.06 13.08 -26.34
N LYS A 326 0.08 13.18 -27.05
CA LYS A 326 0.20 13.12 -28.51
C LYS A 326 0.58 11.73 -29.04
N GLY A 327 1.42 10.99 -28.33
CA GLY A 327 2.04 9.71 -28.74
C GLY A 327 1.08 8.52 -28.88
N TYR A 328 -0.21 8.78 -29.03
CA TYR A 328 -1.23 7.83 -29.47
C TYR A 328 -1.50 7.88 -30.98
N TYR A 329 -0.91 8.82 -31.73
CA TYR A 329 -1.23 9.03 -33.16
C TYR A 329 -0.12 8.64 -34.18
N GLU A 330 1.13 8.37 -33.77
CA GLU A 330 2.26 8.15 -34.71
C GLU A 330 2.88 6.73 -34.65
N ALA A 331 2.27 5.78 -33.94
CA ALA A 331 2.77 4.39 -33.89
C ALA A 331 2.10 3.45 -34.93
N ASP A 332 1.20 3.96 -35.77
CA ASP A 332 0.22 3.18 -36.55
C ASP A 332 0.33 3.37 -38.08
N GLU A 333 1.52 3.47 -38.68
CA GLU A 333 1.65 3.48 -40.16
C GLU A 333 1.99 2.11 -40.80
N GLU A 334 2.40 1.10 -40.04
CA GLU A 334 2.88 -0.17 -40.62
C GLU A 334 2.15 -1.46 -40.20
N ALA A 335 1.04 -1.38 -39.46
CA ALA A 335 0.27 -2.57 -39.11
C ALA A 335 -1.23 -2.35 -39.26
N ASN A 336 -1.82 -3.13 -40.17
CA ASN A 336 -3.25 -3.27 -40.38
C ASN A 336 -3.91 -3.91 -39.13
N VAL A 337 -4.14 -3.14 -38.05
CA VAL A 337 -4.81 -3.56 -36.82
C VAL A 337 -5.56 -2.41 -36.14
N VAL A 338 -6.86 -2.63 -35.90
CA VAL A 338 -7.70 -2.18 -34.78
C VAL A 338 -7.16 -1.03 -33.91
N ARG A 339 -7.87 0.11 -33.93
CA ARG A 339 -7.91 1.19 -32.91
C ARG A 339 -7.21 0.77 -31.59
N SER A 340 -5.98 1.24 -31.38
CA SER A 340 -5.22 0.94 -30.16
C SER A 340 -5.93 1.54 -28.94
N SER A 341 -6.63 0.66 -28.23
CA SER A 341 -7.62 0.92 -27.19
C SER A 341 -7.04 1.34 -25.82
N ARG A 342 -5.79 1.83 -25.71
CA ARG A 342 -5.16 1.99 -24.38
C ARG A 342 -5.14 3.39 -23.75
N ALA A 343 -5.33 4.50 -24.47
CA ALA A 343 -5.60 5.82 -23.84
C ALA A 343 -7.09 6.06 -23.69
N SER A 344 -7.83 5.74 -24.75
CA SER A 344 -9.27 5.98 -24.79
C SER A 344 -10.00 5.11 -23.75
N LEU A 345 -9.46 3.95 -23.35
CA LEU A 345 -10.01 3.21 -22.20
C LEU A 345 -9.63 3.81 -20.84
N VAL A 346 -8.47 4.46 -20.67
CA VAL A 346 -8.19 5.11 -19.37
C VAL A 346 -9.14 6.29 -19.23
N TYR A 347 -9.31 7.14 -20.24
CA TYR A 347 -10.25 8.25 -20.11
C TYR A 347 -11.73 7.82 -20.13
N ASN A 348 -12.17 6.92 -21.01
CA ASN A 348 -13.57 6.48 -21.09
C ASN A 348 -13.99 5.47 -20.01
N GLN A 349 -13.10 4.61 -19.48
CA GLN A 349 -13.46 3.78 -18.31
C GLN A 349 -13.48 4.57 -16.99
N LEU A 350 -12.89 5.77 -16.96
CA LEU A 350 -12.91 6.67 -15.79
C LEU A 350 -14.25 7.42 -15.67
N VAL A 351 -14.92 7.73 -16.78
CA VAL A 351 -16.27 8.34 -16.78
C VAL A 351 -17.36 7.29 -16.51
N ASP A 352 -17.25 6.08 -17.07
CA ASP A 352 -18.31 5.06 -16.99
C ASP A 352 -18.40 4.30 -15.64
N ARG A 353 -17.31 4.30 -14.85
CA ARG A 353 -17.29 3.68 -13.50
C ARG A 353 -17.65 4.63 -12.37
N SER A 354 -17.43 5.93 -12.56
CA SER A 354 -17.88 6.93 -11.59
C SER A 354 -19.39 7.17 -11.67
N SER A 355 -19.97 7.08 -12.88
CA SER A 355 -21.42 7.11 -13.09
C SER A 355 -22.15 5.86 -12.60
N SER A 356 -21.58 4.66 -12.75
CA SER A 356 -22.21 3.41 -12.28
C SER A 356 -22.14 3.17 -10.78
N LEU A 357 -21.10 3.66 -10.08
CA LEU A 357 -21.03 3.61 -8.61
C LEU A 357 -21.82 4.73 -7.92
N ALA A 358 -22.00 5.89 -8.56
CA ALA A 358 -22.89 6.93 -8.07
C ALA A 358 -24.38 6.59 -8.27
N ALA A 359 -24.71 5.75 -9.27
CA ALA A 359 -26.07 5.26 -9.53
C ALA A 359 -26.46 4.03 -8.68
N ALA A 360 -25.53 3.44 -7.92
CA ALA A 360 -25.75 2.25 -7.09
C ALA A 360 -25.68 2.53 -5.57
N ARG A 361 -25.66 3.80 -5.18
CA ARG A 361 -25.96 4.28 -3.83
C ARG A 361 -27.34 4.92 -3.84
#